data_AF-A0A8H6E733-F1
#
_entry.id   AF-A0A8H6E733-F1
#
_cell.length_a   1.000
_cell.length_b   1.000
_cell.length_c   1.000
_cell.angle_alpha   90.00
_cell.angle_beta   90.00
_cell.angle_gamma   90.00
#
_symmetry.space_group_name_H-M   'P 1'
#
loop_
_entity.id
_entity.type
_entity.pdbx_description
1 polymer ?
#
loop_
_entity_poly.entity_id
_entity_poly.type
_entity_poly.pdbx_seq_one_letter_code
_entity_poly.pdbx_strand_id
1 'polypeptide(L)'
;MPPRAANQASLPEGDGLTYDESDMALFRAKLAYHSTIEARMASRDTNLVSIAEHQGRLLKRWDLLKSLEKEMAEKGKSLDPAEKQQLAQYAWRYKTLEKLATTKSTA
;
A
#
# COMPACT_ATOMS: atom_id res chain seq x y z
N MET A 1 -36.74 12.93 41.63
CA MET A 1 -36.79 12.71 40.16
C MET A 1 -35.36 12.67 39.63
N PRO A 2 -34.97 11.68 38.81
CA PRO A 2 -33.60 11.51 38.33
C PRO A 2 -33.27 12.47 37.17
N PRO A 3 -31.98 12.80 36.94
CA PRO A 3 -31.57 13.82 35.97
C PRO A 3 -31.56 13.30 34.52
N ARG A 4 -31.75 14.24 33.59
CA ARG A 4 -31.89 14.07 32.13
C ARG A 4 -30.80 13.19 31.51
N ALA A 5 -31.24 12.24 30.68
CA ALA A 5 -30.38 11.47 29.79
C ALA A 5 -29.57 12.42 28.88
N ALA A 6 -28.25 12.24 28.89
CA ALA A 6 -27.37 12.84 27.91
C ALA A 6 -27.74 12.27 26.53
N ASN A 7 -28.03 13.16 25.58
CA ASN A 7 -28.19 12.80 24.17
C ASN A 7 -26.93 12.04 23.74
N GLN A 8 -27.07 10.72 23.59
CA GLN A 8 -26.14 9.92 22.82
C GLN A 8 -26.24 10.45 21.39
N ALA A 9 -25.25 11.25 21.00
CA ALA A 9 -25.01 11.53 19.59
C ALA A 9 -24.70 10.18 18.95
N SER A 10 -25.73 9.58 18.34
CA SER A 10 -25.59 8.44 17.44
C SER A 10 -24.79 8.94 16.23
N LEU A 11 -23.46 8.91 16.34
CA LEU A 11 -22.60 8.87 15.17
C LEU A 11 -23.12 7.68 14.34
N PRO A 12 -23.34 7.85 13.02
CA PRO A 12 -23.72 6.72 12.18
C PRO A 12 -22.71 5.61 12.46
N GLU A 13 -23.17 4.43 12.85
CA GLU A 13 -22.32 3.25 12.87
C GLU A 13 -21.68 3.19 11.49
N GLY A 14 -20.37 3.41 11.43
CA GLY A 14 -19.69 3.48 10.14
C GLY A 14 -19.91 2.14 9.47
N ASP A 15 -20.72 2.11 8.41
CA ASP A 15 -20.82 0.98 7.50
C ASP A 15 -19.38 0.66 7.09
N GLY A 16 -18.80 -0.35 7.74
CA GLY A 16 -17.37 -0.59 7.71
C GLY A 16 -16.98 -0.94 6.29
N LEU A 17 -16.37 0.02 5.57
CA LEU A 17 -15.91 -0.23 4.22
C LEU A 17 -14.79 -1.30 4.29
N THR A 18 -15.12 -2.53 3.95
CA THR A 18 -14.16 -3.63 3.90
C THR A 18 -13.33 -3.47 2.64
N TYR A 19 -12.09 -3.03 2.81
CA TYR A 19 -11.13 -2.94 1.71
C TYR A 19 -10.47 -4.29 1.48
N ASP A 20 -10.28 -4.64 0.22
CA ASP A 20 -9.40 -5.74 -0.15
C ASP A 20 -7.98 -5.50 0.38
N GLU A 21 -7.39 -6.52 1.01
CA GLU A 21 -6.08 -6.39 1.66
C GLU A 21 -4.97 -6.07 0.66
N SER A 22 -5.08 -6.57 -0.58
CA SER A 22 -4.07 -6.33 -1.60
C SER A 22 -4.14 -4.89 -2.13
N ASP A 23 -5.34 -4.32 -2.26
CA ASP A 23 -5.54 -2.89 -2.55
C ASP A 23 -5.00 -2.01 -1.43
N MET A 24 -5.29 -2.38 -0.18
CA MET A 24 -4.79 -1.66 1.00
C MET A 24 -3.26 -1.71 1.09
N ALA A 25 -2.64 -2.84 0.75
CA ALA A 25 -1.20 -3.00 0.72
C ALA A 25 -0.54 -2.09 -0.33
N LEU A 26 -1.10 -2.04 -1.54
CA LEU A 26 -0.63 -1.15 -2.61
C LEU A 26 -0.79 0.32 -2.22
N PHE A 27 -1.93 0.69 -1.64
CA PHE A 27 -2.18 2.05 -1.14
C PHE A 27 -1.13 2.47 -0.11
N ARG A 28 -0.89 1.65 0.91
CA ARG A 28 0.14 1.94 1.94
C ARG A 28 1.53 2.04 1.35
N ALA A 29 1.87 1.17 0.39
CA ALA A 29 3.16 1.21 -0.29
C ALA A 29 3.35 2.51 -1.08
N LYS A 30 2.34 2.95 -1.85
CA LYS A 30 2.36 4.25 -2.54
C LYS A 30 2.50 5.42 -1.57
N LEU A 31 1.75 5.39 -0.46
CA LEU A 31 1.81 6.46 0.54
C LEU A 31 3.22 6.59 1.13
N ALA A 32 3.83 5.46 1.53
CA ALA A 32 5.18 5.42 2.05
C ALA A 32 6.24 5.85 1.01
N TYR A 33 6.05 5.48 -0.25
CA TYR A 33 6.94 5.89 -1.33
C TYR A 33 6.92 7.41 -1.53
N HIS A 34 5.73 8.00 -1.71
CA HIS A 34 5.62 9.43 -1.98
C HIS A 34 6.02 10.29 -0.78
N SER A 35 5.87 9.81 0.46
CA SER A 35 6.32 10.54 1.64
C SER A 35 7.84 10.55 1.81
N THR A 36 8.59 9.69 1.11
CA THR A 36 10.04 9.53 1.32
C THR A 36 10.89 9.71 0.07
N ILE A 37 10.30 9.63 -1.13
CA ILE A 37 11.03 9.59 -2.40
C ILE A 37 11.92 10.82 -2.61
N GLU A 38 11.41 12.03 -2.40
CA GLU A 38 12.19 13.26 -2.64
C GLU A 38 13.44 13.31 -1.75
N ALA A 39 13.28 12.98 -0.46
CA ALA A 39 14.39 12.92 0.49
C ALA A 39 15.38 11.80 0.12
N ARG A 40 14.91 10.64 -0.33
CA ARG A 40 15.77 9.52 -0.75
C ARG A 40 16.56 9.87 -2.01
N MET A 41 15.94 10.53 -2.99
CA MET A 41 16.60 10.95 -4.24
C MET A 41 17.60 12.09 -4.02
N ALA A 42 17.34 12.98 -3.06
CA ALA A 42 18.25 14.05 -2.68
C ALA A 42 19.43 13.59 -1.79
N SER A 43 19.38 12.34 -1.30
CA SER A 43 20.41 11.79 -0.43
C SER A 43 21.73 11.52 -1.16
N ARG A 44 22.84 11.61 -0.44
CA ARG A 44 24.17 11.16 -0.91
C ARG A 44 24.35 9.64 -0.79
N ASP A 45 23.48 8.93 -0.07
CA ASP A 45 23.54 7.46 0.00
C ASP A 45 22.98 6.86 -1.30
N THR A 46 23.88 6.39 -2.16
CA THR A 46 23.54 5.73 -3.43
C THR A 46 22.66 4.50 -3.25
N ASN A 47 22.70 3.84 -2.08
CA ASN A 47 21.81 2.73 -1.79
C ASN A 47 20.36 3.20 -1.60
N LEU A 48 20.14 4.34 -0.92
CA LEU A 48 18.80 4.88 -0.72
C LEU A 48 18.17 5.33 -2.04
N VAL A 49 18.96 5.96 -2.91
CA VAL A 49 18.54 6.32 -4.27
C VAL A 49 18.17 5.06 -5.07
N SER A 50 19.03 4.04 -5.07
CA SER A 50 18.77 2.78 -5.77
C SER A 50 17.51 2.07 -5.24
N ILE A 51 17.34 1.99 -3.91
CA ILE A 51 16.15 1.42 -3.30
C ILE A 51 14.89 2.17 -3.75
N ALA A 52 14.92 3.50 -3.71
CA ALA A 52 13.81 4.33 -4.15
C ALA A 52 13.45 4.08 -5.62
N GLU A 53 14.42 4.05 -6.53
CA GLU A 53 14.15 3.73 -7.93
C GLU A 53 13.52 2.34 -8.11
N HIS A 54 14.02 1.34 -7.39
CA HIS A 54 13.47 -0.02 -7.42
C HIS A 54 12.04 -0.06 -6.89
N GLN A 55 11.75 0.65 -5.80
CA GLN A 55 10.40 0.81 -5.27
C GLN A 55 9.46 1.46 -6.29
N GLY A 56 9.89 2.53 -6.95
CA GLY A 56 9.10 3.18 -8.00
C GLY A 56 8.79 2.26 -9.18
N ARG A 57 9.77 1.48 -9.65
CA ARG A 57 9.57 0.48 -10.71
C ARG A 57 8.61 -0.64 -10.27
N LEU A 58 8.73 -1.08 -9.03
CA LEU A 58 7.87 -2.12 -8.44
C LEU A 58 6.42 -1.64 -8.34
N LEU A 59 6.20 -0.42 -7.83
CA LEU A 59 4.87 0.18 -7.70
C LEU A 59 4.17 0.32 -9.07
N LYS A 60 4.88 0.77 -10.10
CA LYS A 60 4.31 0.86 -11.46
C LYS A 60 3.81 -0.49 -11.98
N ARG A 61 4.58 -1.56 -11.76
CA ARG A 61 4.19 -2.92 -12.18
C ARG A 61 3.03 -3.46 -11.35
N TRP A 62 3.04 -3.19 -10.05
CA TRP A 62 1.97 -3.60 -9.16
C TRP A 62 0.66 -2.89 -9.51
N ASP A 63 0.69 -1.58 -9.80
CA ASP A 63 -0.47 -0.82 -10.27
C ASP A 63 -1.07 -1.38 -11.55
N LEU A 64 -0.22 -1.70 -12.54
CA LEU A 64 -0.67 -2.27 -13.79
C LEU A 64 -1.38 -3.60 -13.57
N LEU A 65 -0.82 -4.48 -12.73
CA LEU A 65 -1.42 -5.78 -12.44
C LEU A 65 -2.75 -5.67 -11.67
N LYS A 66 -2.86 -4.72 -10.72
CA LYS A 66 -4.14 -4.43 -10.05
C LYS A 66 -5.18 -3.80 -10.98
N SER A 67 -4.74 -3.03 -11.97
CA SER A 67 -5.65 -2.51 -13.01
C SER A 67 -6.18 -3.65 -13.88
N LEU A 68 -5.30 -4.58 -14.29
CA LEU A 68 -5.69 -5.77 -15.04
C LEU A 68 -6.62 -6.69 -14.23
N GLU A 69 -6.39 -6.84 -12.92
CA GLU A 69 -7.30 -7.57 -12.03
C GLU A 69 -8.72 -7.00 -12.07
N LYS A 70 -8.85 -5.67 -11.99
CA LYS A 70 -10.14 -4.98 -12.05
C LYS A 70 -10.83 -5.18 -13.40
N GLU A 71 -10.09 -5.01 -14.51
CA GLU A 71 -10.63 -5.24 -15.86
C GLU A 71 -11.10 -6.69 -16.07
N MET A 72 -10.40 -7.66 -15.49
CA MET A 72 -10.80 -9.07 -15.56
C MET A 72 -12.05 -9.33 -14.70
N ALA A 73 -12.10 -8.74 -13.50
CA ALA A 73 -13.26 -8.84 -12.61
C ALA A 73 -14.52 -8.23 -13.24
N GLU A 74 -14.41 -7.09 -13.92
CA GLU A 74 -15.50 -6.47 -14.69
C GLU A 74 -16.04 -7.39 -15.80
N LYS A 75 -15.17 -8.23 -16.38
CA LYS A 75 -15.54 -9.25 -17.38
C LYS A 75 -16.02 -10.57 -16.75
N GLY A 76 -16.19 -10.62 -15.42
CA GLY A 76 -16.57 -11.82 -14.68
C GLY A 76 -15.47 -12.89 -14.61
N LYS A 77 -14.22 -12.53 -14.90
CA LYS A 77 -13.04 -13.40 -14.84
C LYS A 77 -12.18 -13.05 -13.64
N SER A 78 -11.27 -13.93 -13.27
CA SER A 78 -10.24 -13.65 -12.25
C SER A 78 -8.85 -13.71 -12.87
N LEU A 79 -7.89 -13.06 -12.22
CA LEU A 79 -6.47 -13.29 -12.48
C LEU A 79 -6.11 -14.78 -12.35
N ASP A 80 -5.12 -15.19 -13.13
CA ASP A 80 -4.52 -16.51 -13.00
C ASP A 80 -3.82 -16.65 -11.63
N PRO A 81 -3.71 -17.87 -11.08
CA PRO A 81 -3.05 -18.09 -9.79
C PRO A 81 -1.62 -17.54 -9.74
N ALA A 82 -0.89 -17.60 -10.86
CA ALA A 82 0.47 -17.06 -10.97
C ALA A 82 0.48 -15.52 -10.82
N GLU A 83 -0.49 -14.83 -11.40
CA GLU A 83 -0.64 -13.37 -11.31
C GLU A 83 -1.03 -12.94 -9.89
N LYS A 84 -1.95 -13.67 -9.24
CA LYS A 84 -2.26 -13.44 -7.82
C LYS A 84 -1.04 -13.62 -6.93
N GLN A 85 -0.21 -14.63 -7.21
CA GLN A 85 1.04 -14.83 -6.49
C GLN A 85 2.03 -13.68 -6.75
N GLN A 86 2.05 -13.10 -7.95
CA GLN A 86 2.86 -11.91 -8.24
C GLN A 86 2.43 -10.69 -7.41
N LEU A 87 1.12 -10.46 -7.20
CA LEU A 87 0.64 -9.39 -6.32
C LEU A 87 1.18 -9.54 -4.89
N ALA A 88 1.10 -10.74 -4.33
CA ALA A 88 1.65 -11.02 -2.99
C ALA A 88 3.18 -10.81 -2.95
N GLN A 89 3.89 -11.20 -4.01
CA GLN A 89 5.33 -10.97 -4.12
C GLN A 89 5.68 -9.48 -4.20
N TYR A 90 4.90 -8.66 -4.91
CA TYR A 90 5.13 -7.22 -4.96
C TYR A 90 5.00 -6.57 -3.59
N ALA A 91 3.96 -6.93 -2.83
CA ALA A 91 3.79 -6.45 -1.46
C ALA A 91 4.99 -6.83 -0.56
N TRP A 92 5.42 -8.09 -0.63
CA TRP A 92 6.56 -8.57 0.15
C TRP A 92 7.87 -7.87 -0.26
N ARG A 93 8.18 -7.78 -1.56
CA ARG A 93 9.39 -7.13 -2.08
C ARG A 93 9.44 -5.65 -1.68
N TYR A 94 8.32 -4.95 -1.78
CA TYR A 94 8.25 -3.55 -1.36
C TYR A 94 8.57 -3.41 0.13
N LYS A 95 7.95 -4.22 0.99
CA LYS A 95 8.18 -4.20 2.43
C LYS A 95 9.63 -4.53 2.79
N THR A 96 10.27 -5.44 2.08
CA THR A 96 11.69 -5.77 2.27
C THR A 96 12.59 -4.60 1.88
N LEU A 97 12.34 -3.95 0.74
CA LEU A 97 13.07 -2.73 0.33
C LEU A 97 12.88 -1.60 1.36
N GLU A 98 11.67 -1.42 1.86
CA GLU A 98 11.36 -0.40 2.87
C GLU A 98 12.08 -0.66 4.21
N LYS A 99 12.15 -1.93 4.64
CA LYS A 99 12.97 -2.32 5.80
C LYS A 99 14.44 -2.01 5.59
N LEU A 100 15.00 -2.33 4.43
CA LEU A 100 16.40 -2.04 4.12
C LEU A 100 16.69 -0.53 4.13
N ALA A 101 15.75 0.29 3.64
CA ALA A 101 15.88 1.74 3.67
C ALA A 101 15.84 2.33 5.09
N THR A 102 15.07 1.72 6.01
CA THR A 102 14.85 2.23 7.37
C THR A 102 15.83 1.67 8.41
N THR A 103 16.40 0.48 8.17
CA THR A 103 17.32 -0.18 9.13
C THR A 103 18.61 0.60 9.35
N LYS A 104 19.06 1.40 8.37
CA LYS A 104 20.23 2.28 8.53
C LYS A 104 19.95 3.54 9.35
N SER A 105 18.69 3.89 9.59
CA SER A 105 18.33 5.13 10.31
C SER A 105 18.43 5.01 11.84
N THR A 106 18.77 3.83 12.37
CA THR A 106 18.83 3.52 13.82
C THR A 106 20.23 3.15 14.30
N ALA A 107 21.29 3.56 13.60
CA ALA A 107 22.68 3.37 14.03
C ALA A 107 23.36 4.71 14.35
#